data_AF-A0A1E4FE34-F1
#
_entry.id   AF-A0A1E4FE34-F1
#
_cell.length_a   1.000
_cell.length_b   1.000
_cell.length_c   1.000
_cell.angle_alpha   90.00
_cell.angle_beta   90.00
_cell.angle_gamma   90.00
#
_symmetry.space_group_name_H-M   'P 1'
#
loop_
_entity.id
_entity.type
_entity.pdbx_description
1 polymer ?
#
loop_
_entity_poly.entity_id
_entity_poly.type
_entity_poly.pdbx_seq_one_letter_code
_entity_poly.pdbx_strand_id
1 'polypeptide(L)'
;MSYLQKRREELDFSQTKVAQSSGMSRAHYQRIEDGRCLPGPEQDSALEAVLGIPVLSERHLIQASERRELSKAGLFVAENHSRSTWQQASRSYGMQGLDQKTWSQLSFFYHTDSALECSALAQLVAAGAEIRLDSPLLWGFRHNLPVDAHDRFLGAAHLPCLLYRKGSVTMAVWPQFRLRPSDVTWRLDGLVFFRDSSGRRWLALEFDGRGHDARLDLYRAHQIQLPEVRISGDEIVERRVFELLLERAPSATLPDFSPLRR
;
A
#
# COMPACT_ATOMS: atom_id res chain seq x y z
N MET A 1 -18.53 -11.82 16.58
CA MET A 1 -18.56 -13.12 17.27
C MET A 1 -18.18 -14.18 16.25
N SER A 2 -17.10 -14.94 16.49
CA SER A 2 -16.67 -15.97 15.54
C SER A 2 -17.49 -17.26 15.73
N TYR A 3 -17.50 -18.12 14.71
CA TYR A 3 -18.23 -19.39 14.80
C TYR A 3 -17.61 -20.35 15.84
N LEU A 4 -16.29 -20.28 16.05
CA LEU A 4 -15.58 -21.02 17.09
C LEU A 4 -15.96 -20.52 18.48
N GLN A 5 -16.04 -19.20 18.67
CA GLN A 5 -16.51 -18.58 19.92
C GLN A 5 -17.91 -19.07 20.26
N LYS A 6 -18.82 -18.95 19.30
CA LYS A 6 -20.21 -19.40 19.47
C LYS A 6 -20.28 -20.87 19.88
N ARG A 7 -19.54 -21.74 19.19
CA ARG A 7 -19.54 -23.18 19.50
C ARG A 7 -18.94 -23.48 20.87
N ARG A 8 -17.85 -22.82 21.24
CA ARG A 8 -17.24 -22.96 22.57
C ARG A 8 -18.23 -22.59 23.68
N GLU A 9 -18.98 -21.50 23.49
CA GLU A 9 -19.98 -21.02 24.44
C GLU A 9 -21.19 -21.97 24.51
N GLU A 10 -21.65 -22.52 23.39
CA GLU A 10 -22.69 -23.57 23.37
C GLU A 10 -22.30 -24.84 24.16
N LEU A 11 -21.00 -25.11 24.26
CA LEU A 11 -20.45 -26.24 25.02
C LEU A 11 -20.09 -25.88 26.47
N ASP A 12 -20.35 -24.64 26.91
CA ASP A 12 -19.94 -24.11 28.22
C ASP A 12 -18.43 -24.28 28.50
N PHE A 13 -17.61 -24.14 27.45
CA PHE A 13 -16.16 -24.24 27.57
C PHE A 13 -15.51 -22.86 27.79
N SER A 14 -14.53 -22.81 28.69
CA SER A 14 -13.64 -21.65 28.78
C SER A 14 -12.58 -21.70 27.68
N GLN A 15 -12.04 -20.53 27.29
CA GLN A 15 -10.92 -20.48 26.34
C GLN A 15 -9.72 -21.30 26.84
N THR A 16 -9.46 -21.29 28.15
CA THR A 16 -8.39 -22.08 28.77
C THR A 16 -8.63 -23.58 28.58
N LYS A 17 -9.87 -24.06 28.77
CA LYS A 17 -10.23 -25.46 28.58
C LYS A 17 -9.98 -25.91 27.14
N VAL A 18 -10.45 -25.15 26.16
CA VAL A 18 -10.24 -25.49 24.74
C VAL A 18 -8.76 -25.48 24.39
N ALA A 19 -8.00 -24.47 24.85
CA ALA A 19 -6.58 -24.36 24.56
C ALA A 19 -5.79 -25.55 25.16
N GLN A 20 -6.06 -25.93 26.41
CA GLN A 20 -5.42 -27.09 27.03
C GLN A 20 -5.76 -28.39 26.31
N SER A 21 -7.03 -28.63 25.99
CA SER A 21 -7.47 -29.84 25.30
C SER A 21 -6.96 -29.94 23.86
N SER A 22 -6.68 -28.81 23.21
CA SER A 22 -6.12 -28.76 21.85
C SER A 22 -4.61 -28.57 21.81
N GLY A 23 -3.92 -28.65 22.96
CA GLY A 23 -2.45 -28.62 23.02
C GLY A 23 -1.83 -27.26 22.67
N MET A 24 -2.54 -26.15 22.88
CA MET A 24 -2.07 -24.80 22.56
C MET A 24 -2.18 -23.83 23.75
N SER A 25 -1.49 -22.70 23.66
CA SER A 25 -1.62 -21.65 24.67
C SER A 25 -2.97 -20.93 24.56
N ARG A 26 -3.51 -20.43 25.68
CA ARG A 26 -4.75 -19.64 25.70
C ARG A 26 -4.66 -18.42 24.78
N ALA A 27 -3.53 -17.72 24.78
CA ALA A 27 -3.31 -16.54 23.95
C ALA A 27 -3.32 -16.89 22.45
N HIS A 28 -2.81 -18.07 22.07
CA HIS A 28 -2.87 -18.54 20.70
C HIS A 28 -4.30 -18.91 20.29
N TYR A 29 -5.02 -19.66 21.13
CA TYR A 29 -6.42 -19.97 20.90
C TYR A 29 -7.29 -18.71 20.78
N GLN A 30 -7.08 -17.72 21.64
CA GLN A 30 -7.79 -16.44 21.56
C GLN A 30 -7.55 -15.74 20.22
N ARG A 31 -6.32 -15.75 19.69
CA ARG A 31 -6.03 -15.19 18.35
C ARG A 31 -6.74 -15.96 17.23
N ILE A 32 -6.89 -17.28 17.36
CA ILE A 32 -7.66 -18.10 16.41
C ILE A 32 -9.15 -17.75 16.50
N GLU A 33 -9.70 -17.69 17.72
CA GLU A 33 -11.09 -17.33 17.97
C GLU A 33 -11.43 -15.93 17.47
N ASP A 34 -10.50 -14.97 17.59
CA ASP A 34 -10.62 -13.60 17.07
C ASP A 34 -10.39 -13.49 15.54
N GLY A 35 -10.07 -14.59 14.86
CA GLY A 35 -9.77 -14.60 13.42
C GLY A 35 -8.47 -13.91 13.02
N ARG A 36 -7.53 -13.74 13.96
CA ARG A 36 -6.22 -13.08 13.73
C ARG A 36 -5.14 -14.03 13.23
N CYS A 37 -5.35 -15.33 13.35
CA CYS A 37 -4.52 -16.36 12.72
C CYS A 37 -5.36 -17.63 12.47
N LEU A 38 -4.89 -18.48 11.57
CA LEU A 38 -5.45 -19.81 11.37
C LEU A 38 -4.66 -20.84 12.18
N PRO A 39 -5.29 -21.91 12.67
CA PRO A 39 -4.57 -23.05 13.21
C PRO A 39 -3.76 -23.75 12.11
N GLY A 40 -2.61 -24.29 12.48
CA GLY A 40 -1.86 -25.21 11.63
C GLY A 40 -2.57 -26.57 11.48
N PRO A 41 -2.09 -27.45 10.59
CA PRO A 41 -2.75 -28.71 10.27
C PRO A 41 -2.95 -29.66 11.46
N GLU A 42 -2.02 -29.70 12.41
CA GLU A 42 -2.16 -30.56 13.60
C GLU A 42 -3.14 -29.97 14.62
N GLN A 43 -3.19 -28.64 14.71
CA GLN A 43 -4.05 -27.91 15.63
C GLN A 43 -5.51 -27.95 15.21
N ASP A 44 -5.78 -27.95 13.90
CA ASP A 44 -7.16 -28.00 13.41
C ASP A 44 -7.88 -29.29 13.83
N SER A 45 -7.19 -30.43 13.77
CA SER A 45 -7.75 -31.74 14.09
C SER A 45 -8.01 -31.86 15.59
N ALA A 46 -7.10 -31.29 16.40
CA ALA A 46 -7.29 -31.18 17.83
C ALA A 46 -8.47 -30.27 18.20
N LEU A 47 -8.65 -29.15 17.49
CA LEU A 47 -9.79 -28.25 17.69
C LEU A 47 -11.12 -28.87 17.24
N GLU A 48 -11.13 -29.59 16.11
CA GLU A 48 -12.30 -30.32 15.61
C GLU A 48 -12.74 -31.38 16.61
N ALA A 49 -11.79 -32.13 17.18
CA ALA A 49 -12.08 -33.14 18.21
C ALA A 49 -12.69 -32.53 19.48
N VAL A 50 -12.25 -31.33 19.89
CA VAL A 50 -12.74 -30.66 21.10
C VAL A 50 -14.08 -29.96 20.88
N LEU A 51 -14.26 -29.28 19.75
CA LEU A 51 -15.44 -28.44 19.48
C LEU A 51 -16.55 -29.19 18.72
N GLY A 52 -16.24 -30.33 18.12
CA GLY A 52 -17.19 -31.16 17.37
C GLY A 52 -17.74 -30.48 16.12
N ILE A 53 -16.99 -29.54 15.55
CA ILE A 53 -17.34 -28.83 14.31
C ILE A 53 -16.10 -28.70 13.41
N PRO A 54 -16.26 -28.59 12.08
CA PRO A 54 -15.14 -28.35 11.17
C PRO A 54 -14.39 -27.06 11.49
N VAL A 55 -13.07 -27.09 11.38
CA VAL A 55 -12.19 -25.95 11.67
C VAL A 55 -11.46 -25.51 10.41
N LEU A 56 -11.67 -24.25 10.01
CA LEU A 56 -10.87 -23.63 8.96
C LEU A 56 -9.44 -23.43 9.48
N SER A 57 -8.47 -23.77 8.64
CA SER A 57 -7.05 -23.90 9.00
C SER A 57 -6.16 -23.54 7.83
N GLU A 58 -4.84 -23.51 8.04
CA GLU A 58 -3.87 -23.20 7.00
C GLU A 58 -3.97 -24.12 5.78
N ARG A 59 -4.40 -25.38 5.93
CA ARG A 59 -4.58 -26.33 4.81
C ARG A 59 -5.68 -25.93 3.84
N HIS A 60 -6.62 -25.10 4.30
CA HIS A 60 -7.75 -24.61 3.50
C HIS A 60 -7.41 -23.32 2.75
N LEU A 61 -6.22 -22.75 2.98
CA LEU A 61 -5.75 -21.62 2.19
C LEU A 61 -5.35 -22.11 0.80
N ILE A 62 -5.81 -21.38 -0.23
CA ILE A 62 -5.33 -21.57 -1.60
C ILE A 62 -3.82 -21.38 -1.61
N GLN A 63 -3.10 -22.42 -2.02
CA GLN A 63 -1.64 -22.45 -2.03
C GLN A 63 -1.07 -21.48 -3.06
N ALA A 64 0.21 -21.10 -2.90
CA ALA A 64 0.85 -20.18 -3.84
C ALA A 64 0.92 -20.76 -5.27
N SER A 65 1.07 -22.07 -5.42
CA SER A 65 1.03 -22.79 -6.70
C SER A 65 -0.34 -22.69 -7.36
N GLU A 66 -1.41 -23.08 -6.64
CA GLU A 66 -2.80 -22.98 -7.12
C GLU A 66 -3.17 -21.54 -7.46
N ARG A 67 -2.74 -20.57 -6.63
CA ARG A 67 -2.90 -19.16 -6.94
C ARG A 67 -2.23 -18.80 -8.25
N ARG A 68 -1.00 -19.23 -8.52
CA ARG A 68 -0.32 -18.91 -9.79
C ARG A 68 -1.06 -19.46 -11.01
N GLU A 69 -1.64 -20.65 -10.89
CA GLU A 69 -2.44 -21.26 -11.97
C GLU A 69 -3.75 -20.49 -12.22
N LEU A 70 -4.45 -20.10 -11.14
CA LEU A 70 -5.67 -19.30 -11.20
C LEU A 70 -5.40 -17.84 -11.57
N SER A 71 -4.27 -17.30 -11.10
CA SER A 71 -3.83 -15.91 -11.24
C SER A 71 -3.06 -15.72 -12.54
N LYS A 72 -3.66 -16.08 -13.67
CA LYS A 72 -3.43 -15.31 -14.91
C LYS A 72 -3.95 -13.86 -14.74
N ALA A 73 -3.72 -13.26 -13.56
CA ALA A 73 -4.09 -11.95 -13.14
C ALA A 73 -3.56 -10.98 -14.17
N GLY A 74 -4.43 -10.06 -14.59
CA GLY A 74 -4.23 -9.18 -15.73
C GLY A 74 -2.79 -8.68 -15.79
N LEU A 75 -2.13 -9.03 -16.89
CA LEU A 75 -0.83 -8.47 -17.23
C LEU A 75 -0.90 -6.95 -17.11
N PHE A 76 0.14 -6.34 -16.58
CA PHE A 76 0.31 -4.90 -16.70
C PHE A 76 0.20 -4.52 -18.19
N VAL A 77 -0.82 -3.75 -18.54
CA VAL A 77 -0.96 -3.17 -19.87
C VAL A 77 -0.42 -1.75 -19.77
N ALA A 78 0.75 -1.52 -20.36
CA ALA A 78 1.32 -0.17 -20.43
C ALA A 78 0.39 0.70 -21.27
N GLU A 79 -0.25 1.67 -20.62
CA GLU A 79 -1.03 2.68 -21.32
C GLU A 79 -0.09 3.62 -22.08
N ASN A 80 -0.41 3.90 -23.34
CA ASN A 80 0.37 4.81 -24.16
C ASN A 80 0.02 6.26 -23.76
N HIS A 81 0.82 6.84 -22.88
CA HIS A 81 0.68 8.23 -22.46
C HIS A 81 1.69 9.14 -23.16
N SER A 82 1.35 10.44 -23.24
CA SER A 82 2.28 11.44 -23.77
C SER A 82 3.54 11.51 -22.91
N ARG A 83 4.70 11.60 -23.57
CA ARG A 83 6.00 11.81 -22.92
C ARG A 83 6.43 13.27 -22.86
N SER A 84 5.53 14.19 -23.21
CA SER A 84 5.83 15.62 -23.27
C SER A 84 6.27 16.20 -21.93
N THR A 85 5.64 15.77 -20.82
CA THR A 85 6.02 16.19 -19.46
C THR A 85 7.43 15.72 -19.08
N TRP A 86 7.80 14.48 -19.44
CA TRP A 86 9.16 13.96 -19.28
C TRP A 86 10.19 14.68 -20.15
N GLN A 87 9.84 15.04 -21.39
CA GLN A 87 10.71 15.85 -22.25
C GLN A 87 10.88 17.27 -21.70
N GLN A 88 9.84 17.85 -21.13
CA GLN A 88 9.93 19.15 -20.46
C GLN A 88 10.80 19.08 -19.20
N ALA A 89 10.68 18.00 -18.42
CA ALA A 89 11.49 17.77 -17.23
C ALA A 89 12.98 17.64 -17.56
N SER A 90 13.34 16.89 -18.61
CA SER A 90 14.74 16.76 -19.02
C SER A 90 15.33 18.09 -19.47
N ARG A 91 14.54 18.96 -20.12
CA ARG A 91 14.98 20.32 -20.52
C ARG A 91 15.11 21.26 -19.33
N SER A 92 14.18 21.21 -18.38
CA SER A 92 14.09 22.18 -17.28
C SER A 92 14.99 21.84 -16.10
N TYR A 93 15.13 20.54 -15.79
CA TYR A 93 15.79 20.06 -14.57
C TYR A 93 16.95 19.09 -14.86
N GLY A 94 17.09 18.63 -16.11
CA GLY A 94 18.05 17.58 -16.47
C GLY A 94 17.60 16.19 -16.03
N MET A 95 18.42 15.19 -16.31
CA MET A 95 18.12 13.77 -16.06
C MET A 95 18.45 13.30 -14.63
N GLN A 96 18.76 14.22 -13.70
CA GLN A 96 19.11 13.89 -12.30
C GLN A 96 20.28 12.90 -12.15
N GLY A 97 21.21 12.86 -13.11
CA GLY A 97 22.32 11.90 -13.11
C GLY A 97 21.95 10.48 -13.54
N LEU A 98 20.72 10.24 -13.98
CA LEU A 98 20.28 8.97 -14.55
C LEU A 98 20.83 8.77 -15.97
N ASP A 99 21.07 7.51 -16.34
CA ASP A 99 21.40 7.16 -17.71
C ASP A 99 20.17 7.26 -18.64
N GLN A 100 20.43 7.27 -19.95
CA GLN A 100 19.38 7.41 -20.98
C GLN A 100 18.37 6.25 -20.92
N LYS A 101 18.83 5.03 -20.62
CA LYS A 101 17.98 3.85 -20.58
C LYS A 101 16.95 3.97 -19.44
N THR A 102 17.42 4.31 -18.25
CA THR A 102 16.62 4.47 -17.04
C THR A 102 15.63 5.62 -17.18
N TRP A 103 16.08 6.75 -17.71
CA TRP A 103 15.19 7.87 -18.02
C TRP A 103 14.10 7.50 -19.02
N SER A 104 14.46 6.79 -20.09
CA SER A 104 13.49 6.29 -21.08
C SER A 104 12.49 5.32 -20.46
N GLN A 105 12.92 4.42 -19.57
CA GLN A 105 12.02 3.53 -18.83
C GLN A 105 11.05 4.32 -17.94
N LEU A 106 11.54 5.30 -17.19
CA LEU A 106 10.69 6.16 -16.38
C LEU A 106 9.62 6.85 -17.24
N SER A 107 10.04 7.46 -18.35
CA SER A 107 9.14 8.15 -19.27
C SER A 107 8.15 7.25 -20.00
N PHE A 108 8.36 5.92 -19.96
CA PHE A 108 7.49 4.94 -20.60
C PHE A 108 6.47 4.37 -19.63
N PHE A 109 6.86 4.18 -18.37
CA PHE A 109 6.04 3.47 -17.38
C PHE A 109 5.27 4.39 -16.44
N TYR A 110 5.70 5.64 -16.27
CA TYR A 110 5.10 6.56 -15.31
C TYR A 110 4.51 7.78 -16.02
N HIS A 111 3.18 7.84 -16.02
CA HIS A 111 2.48 9.07 -16.33
C HIS A 111 2.62 10.06 -15.17
N THR A 112 2.74 11.34 -15.49
CA THR A 112 2.81 12.48 -14.57
C THR A 112 2.18 13.69 -15.26
N ASP A 113 1.58 14.61 -14.50
CA ASP A 113 0.96 15.80 -15.09
C ASP A 113 1.91 16.98 -15.15
N SER A 114 3.01 16.93 -14.41
CA SER A 114 3.98 18.02 -14.36
C SER A 114 5.42 17.56 -14.57
N ALA A 115 6.22 18.45 -15.16
CA ALA A 115 7.67 18.25 -15.27
C ALA A 115 8.36 18.16 -13.90
N LEU A 116 7.73 18.73 -12.87
CA LEU A 116 8.21 18.75 -11.49
C LEU A 116 8.05 17.36 -10.85
N GLU A 117 6.89 16.72 -11.00
CA GLU A 117 6.68 15.31 -10.62
C GLU A 117 7.68 14.37 -11.31
N CYS A 118 7.93 14.54 -12.61
CA CYS A 118 8.95 13.75 -13.32
C CYS A 118 10.32 13.86 -12.63
N SER A 119 10.73 15.08 -12.27
CA SER A 119 11.98 15.33 -11.57
C SER A 119 12.00 14.65 -10.21
N ALA A 120 10.90 14.72 -9.46
CA ALA A 120 10.77 14.08 -8.16
C ALA A 120 10.91 12.55 -8.24
N LEU A 121 10.24 11.90 -9.20
CA LEU A 121 10.37 10.46 -9.43
C LEU A 121 11.80 10.08 -9.85
N ALA A 122 12.44 10.88 -10.69
CA ALA A 122 13.83 10.66 -11.10
C ALA A 122 14.81 10.73 -9.92
N GLN A 123 14.57 11.61 -8.94
CA GLN A 123 15.40 11.69 -7.72
C GLN A 123 15.30 10.43 -6.86
N LEU A 124 14.13 9.79 -6.79
CA LEU A 124 13.99 8.52 -6.08
C LEU A 124 14.87 7.43 -6.71
N VAL A 125 14.90 7.36 -8.04
CA VAL A 125 15.76 6.42 -8.77
C VAL A 125 17.23 6.78 -8.61
N ALA A 126 17.57 8.06 -8.65
CA ALA A 126 18.94 8.52 -8.42
C ALA A 126 19.43 8.18 -7.00
N ALA A 127 18.52 8.12 -6.03
CA ALA A 127 18.81 7.66 -4.67
C ALA A 127 18.90 6.12 -4.52
N GLY A 128 18.67 5.37 -5.60
CA GLY A 128 18.79 3.91 -5.65
C GLY A 128 17.46 3.15 -5.61
N ALA A 129 16.31 3.83 -5.82
CA ALA A 129 15.06 3.11 -6.03
C ALA A 129 15.03 2.43 -7.40
N GLU A 130 14.50 1.22 -7.46
CA GLU A 130 14.45 0.40 -8.67
C GLU A 130 13.04 0.44 -9.28
N ILE A 131 12.96 0.47 -10.61
CA ILE A 131 11.69 0.30 -11.34
C ILE A 131 11.24 -1.16 -11.20
N ARG A 132 10.01 -1.37 -10.72
CA ARG A 132 9.38 -2.68 -10.49
C ARG A 132 7.92 -2.67 -10.91
N LEU A 133 7.33 -3.87 -10.96
CA LEU A 133 5.89 -4.08 -11.18
C LEU A 133 5.34 -4.85 -9.98
N ASP A 134 4.39 -4.28 -9.24
CA ASP A 134 3.77 -4.93 -8.10
C ASP A 134 2.40 -4.31 -7.76
N SER A 135 1.62 -4.97 -6.92
CA SER A 135 0.30 -4.53 -6.49
C SER A 135 0.31 -4.04 -5.04
N PRO A 136 -0.20 -2.84 -4.75
CA PRO A 136 -0.38 -2.38 -3.36
C PRO A 136 -1.22 -3.34 -2.52
N LEU A 137 -2.20 -4.04 -3.13
CA LEU A 137 -3.03 -5.01 -2.42
C LEU A 137 -2.23 -6.24 -1.95
N LEU A 138 -1.21 -6.66 -2.70
CA LEU A 138 -0.30 -7.75 -2.30
C LEU A 138 0.62 -7.31 -1.16
N TRP A 139 0.89 -6.01 -1.04
CA TRP A 139 1.62 -5.40 0.06
C TRP A 139 0.75 -5.09 1.29
N GLY A 140 -0.53 -5.45 1.23
CA GLY A 140 -1.46 -5.28 2.34
C GLY A 140 -2.12 -3.90 2.41
N PHE A 141 -2.15 -3.13 1.31
CA PHE A 141 -3.00 -1.96 1.23
C PHE A 141 -4.47 -2.38 1.31
N ARG A 142 -5.22 -1.79 2.25
CA ARG A 142 -6.63 -2.13 2.53
C ARG A 142 -7.48 -0.90 2.86
N HIS A 143 -6.92 0.31 2.80
CA HIS A 143 -7.60 1.54 3.24
C HIS A 143 -8.70 1.96 2.26
N ASN A 144 -8.36 2.06 0.97
CA ASN A 144 -9.27 2.50 -0.07
C ASN A 144 -9.21 1.54 -1.27
N LEU A 145 -10.25 1.56 -2.11
CA LEU A 145 -10.31 0.71 -3.30
C LEU A 145 -9.45 1.31 -4.43
N PRO A 146 -8.39 0.61 -4.89
CA PRO A 146 -7.62 1.04 -6.05
C PRO A 146 -8.44 0.94 -7.34
N VAL A 147 -8.39 1.98 -8.17
CA VAL A 147 -9.10 2.03 -9.46
C VAL A 147 -8.18 2.46 -10.59
N ASP A 148 -8.49 2.08 -11.83
CA ASP A 148 -7.77 2.51 -13.02
C ASP A 148 -8.23 3.91 -13.49
N ALA A 149 -7.69 4.37 -14.63
CA ALA A 149 -8.09 5.66 -15.23
C ALA A 149 -9.56 5.71 -15.69
N HIS A 150 -10.21 4.54 -15.81
CA HIS A 150 -11.60 4.36 -16.18
C HIS A 150 -12.49 3.97 -14.99
N ASP A 151 -12.01 4.20 -13.76
CA ASP A 151 -12.74 3.92 -12.52
C ASP A 151 -13.08 2.43 -12.28
N ARG A 152 -12.39 1.52 -12.97
CA ARG A 152 -12.55 0.08 -12.75
C ARG A 152 -11.61 -0.39 -11.65
N PHE A 153 -12.08 -1.30 -10.81
CA PHE A 153 -11.26 -1.85 -9.72
C PHE A 153 -10.04 -2.58 -10.25
N LEU A 154 -8.87 -2.20 -9.74
CA LEU A 154 -7.60 -2.82 -10.15
C LEU A 154 -7.39 -4.19 -9.53
N GLY A 155 -8.03 -4.49 -8.40
CA GLY A 155 -7.78 -5.72 -7.66
C GLY A 155 -6.28 -5.95 -7.42
N ALA A 156 -5.79 -7.16 -7.69
CA ALA A 156 -4.38 -7.53 -7.56
C ALA A 156 -3.54 -7.25 -8.82
N ALA A 157 -3.96 -6.32 -9.70
CA ALA A 157 -3.18 -5.94 -10.87
C ALA A 157 -1.79 -5.41 -10.48
N HIS A 158 -0.79 -5.77 -11.29
CA HIS A 158 0.58 -5.27 -11.11
C HIS A 158 0.71 -3.89 -11.76
N LEU A 159 1.23 -2.94 -11.01
CA LEU A 159 1.40 -1.55 -11.41
C LEU A 159 2.89 -1.17 -11.32
N PRO A 160 3.37 -0.24 -12.16
CA PRO A 160 4.70 0.33 -12.03
C PRO A 160 4.90 0.96 -10.66
N CYS A 161 5.99 0.61 -9.99
CA CYS A 161 6.37 1.19 -8.71
C CYS A 161 7.88 1.40 -8.61
N LEU A 162 8.28 2.36 -7.79
CA LEU A 162 9.67 2.60 -7.46
C LEU A 162 9.95 1.96 -6.11
N LEU A 163 10.84 0.98 -6.08
CA LEU A 163 11.14 0.18 -4.90
C LEU A 163 12.55 0.49 -4.39
N TYR A 164 12.64 0.99 -3.16
CA TYR A 164 13.88 1.18 -2.44
C TYR A 164 14.01 0.20 -1.28
N ARG A 165 15.17 -0.44 -1.14
CA ARG A 165 15.50 -1.32 0.00
C ARG A 165 16.95 -1.10 0.41
N LYS A 166 17.17 -0.65 1.65
CA LYS A 166 18.51 -0.53 2.24
C LYS A 166 18.42 -0.63 3.76
N GLY A 167 19.19 -1.54 4.35
CA GLY A 167 19.15 -1.79 5.80
C GLY A 167 17.75 -2.16 6.27
N SER A 168 17.26 -1.48 7.31
CA SER A 168 15.90 -1.65 7.84
C SER A 168 14.82 -0.95 7.00
N VAL A 169 15.19 -0.09 6.06
CA VAL A 169 14.24 0.73 5.30
C VAL A 169 13.78 -0.01 4.05
N THR A 170 12.47 -0.08 3.88
CA THR A 170 11.80 -0.49 2.65
C THR A 170 10.76 0.57 2.29
N MET A 171 10.88 1.11 1.09
CA MET A 171 9.94 2.11 0.57
C MET A 171 9.49 1.68 -0.82
N ALA A 172 8.18 1.64 -1.07
CA ALA A 172 7.62 1.44 -2.40
C ALA A 172 6.69 2.61 -2.73
N VAL A 173 6.88 3.22 -3.90
CA VAL A 173 6.07 4.35 -4.38
C VAL A 173 5.35 3.93 -5.65
N TRP A 174 4.02 4.04 -5.66
CA TRP A 174 3.17 3.90 -6.84
C TRP A 174 2.72 5.29 -7.28
N PRO A 175 3.31 5.88 -8.33
CA PRO A 175 2.97 7.23 -8.77
C PRO A 175 1.58 7.31 -9.40
N GLN A 176 0.97 8.50 -9.36
CA GLN A 176 -0.31 8.82 -9.98
C GLN A 176 -1.44 7.82 -9.62
N PHE A 177 -1.45 7.39 -8.35
CA PHE A 177 -2.30 6.32 -7.88
C PHE A 177 -3.74 6.80 -7.63
N ARG A 178 -4.72 6.09 -8.21
CA ARG A 178 -6.14 6.42 -8.06
C ARG A 178 -6.83 5.51 -7.06
N LEU A 179 -7.64 6.12 -6.21
CA LEU A 179 -8.41 5.46 -5.17
C LEU A 179 -9.82 6.03 -5.07
N ARG A 180 -10.76 5.16 -4.69
CA ARG A 180 -12.17 5.50 -4.58
C ARG A 180 -12.65 5.17 -3.15
N PRO A 181 -12.52 6.10 -2.19
CA PRO A 181 -12.97 5.91 -0.81
C PRO A 181 -14.50 5.96 -0.67
N SER A 182 -15.16 6.67 -1.58
CA SER A 182 -16.62 6.87 -1.64
C SER A 182 -17.06 6.96 -3.11
N ASP A 183 -18.08 7.74 -3.45
CA ASP A 183 -18.53 7.92 -4.84
C ASP A 183 -17.57 8.78 -5.69
N VAL A 184 -16.55 9.36 -5.07
CA VAL A 184 -15.56 10.21 -5.73
C VAL A 184 -14.24 9.47 -5.87
N THR A 185 -13.65 9.52 -7.07
CA THR A 185 -12.29 9.05 -7.33
C THR A 185 -11.30 10.18 -7.05
N TRP A 186 -10.29 9.89 -6.22
CA TRP A 186 -9.16 10.77 -5.97
C TRP A 186 -7.89 10.18 -6.58
N ARG A 187 -7.01 11.05 -7.06
CA ARG A 187 -5.70 10.67 -7.58
C ARG A 187 -4.61 11.32 -6.73
N LEU A 188 -3.76 10.48 -6.14
CA LEU A 188 -2.55 10.88 -5.42
C LEU A 188 -1.40 11.04 -6.40
N ASP A 189 -0.46 11.93 -6.12
CA ASP A 189 0.80 11.96 -6.88
C ASP A 189 1.65 10.71 -6.62
N GLY A 190 1.53 10.14 -5.42
CA GLY A 190 2.01 8.80 -5.13
C GLY A 190 1.30 8.13 -3.94
N LEU A 191 1.11 6.82 -4.02
CA LEU A 191 0.86 5.98 -2.85
C LEU A 191 2.20 5.42 -2.36
N VAL A 192 2.50 5.59 -1.07
CA VAL A 192 3.76 5.13 -0.48
C VAL A 192 3.50 4.05 0.55
N PHE A 193 4.16 2.90 0.39
CA PHE A 193 4.41 1.97 1.48
C PHE A 193 5.77 2.31 2.08
N PHE A 194 5.81 2.59 3.39
CA PHE A 194 7.05 2.84 4.11
C PHE A 194 7.17 1.87 5.28
N ARG A 195 8.33 1.23 5.40
CA ARG A 195 8.67 0.37 6.53
C ARG A 195 10.09 0.66 6.98
N ASP A 196 10.26 0.78 8.29
CA ASP A 196 11.54 0.89 8.97
C ASP A 196 11.55 -0.02 10.22
N SER A 197 12.48 0.20 11.14
CA SER A 197 12.55 -0.51 12.43
C SER A 197 11.42 -0.15 13.39
N SER A 198 10.75 1.00 13.21
CA SER A 198 9.64 1.45 14.05
C SER A 198 8.31 0.82 13.64
N GLY A 199 8.16 0.41 12.37
CA GLY A 199 6.97 -0.25 11.89
C GLY A 199 6.75 -0.08 10.39
N ARG A 200 5.49 -0.24 9.98
CA ARG A 200 5.04 -0.08 8.59
C ARG A 200 3.85 0.86 8.52
N ARG A 201 3.75 1.62 7.42
CA ARG A 201 2.70 2.62 7.20
C ARG A 201 2.42 2.82 5.72
N TRP A 202 1.20 3.24 5.43
CA TRP A 202 0.76 3.67 4.11
C TRP A 202 0.55 5.18 4.15
N LEU A 203 1.07 5.89 3.14
CA LEU A 203 1.07 7.35 3.08
C LEU A 203 0.59 7.82 1.72
N ALA A 204 -0.11 8.95 1.70
CA ALA A 204 -0.27 9.76 0.50
C ALA A 204 0.99 10.61 0.30
N LEU A 205 1.50 10.65 -0.92
CA LEU A 205 2.56 11.56 -1.35
C LEU A 205 1.95 12.57 -2.31
N GLU A 206 2.16 13.84 -2.01
CA GLU A 206 1.71 14.96 -2.82
C GLU A 206 2.90 15.86 -3.13
N PHE A 207 3.00 16.30 -4.38
CA PHE A 207 3.99 17.24 -4.86
C PHE A 207 3.33 18.60 -5.07
N ASP A 208 3.60 19.51 -4.14
CA ASP A 208 2.91 20.78 -4.10
C ASP A 208 3.42 21.74 -5.17
N GLY A 209 2.53 22.07 -6.11
CA GLY A 209 2.71 23.13 -7.10
C GLY A 209 2.23 24.50 -6.60
N ARG A 210 2.29 25.52 -7.44
CA ARG A 210 1.66 26.81 -7.13
C ARG A 210 0.14 26.70 -7.33
N GLY A 211 -0.65 26.87 -6.26
CA GLY A 211 -2.12 27.02 -6.38
C GLY A 211 -2.99 26.12 -5.47
N HIS A 212 -2.54 25.77 -4.26
CA HIS A 212 -3.33 24.93 -3.34
C HIS A 212 -4.56 25.64 -2.77
N ASP A 213 -5.71 24.97 -2.80
CA ASP A 213 -6.91 25.34 -2.04
C ASP A 213 -6.99 24.50 -0.76
N ALA A 214 -6.70 25.15 0.36
CA ALA A 214 -6.65 24.50 1.68
C ALA A 214 -7.98 23.80 2.07
N ARG A 215 -9.13 24.28 1.58
CA ARG A 215 -10.42 23.68 1.91
C ARG A 215 -10.66 22.40 1.12
N LEU A 216 -10.34 22.42 -0.18
CA LEU A 216 -10.44 21.22 -1.02
C LEU A 216 -9.45 20.16 -0.56
N ASP A 217 -8.25 20.56 -0.17
CA ASP A 217 -7.21 19.67 0.35
C ASP A 217 -7.66 18.99 1.67
N LEU A 218 -8.25 19.74 2.60
CA LEU A 218 -8.80 19.18 3.84
C LEU A 218 -9.95 18.20 3.57
N TYR A 219 -10.86 18.53 2.66
CA TYR A 219 -11.97 17.65 2.30
C TYR A 219 -11.45 16.35 1.66
N ARG A 220 -10.51 16.46 0.73
CA ARG A 220 -9.83 15.32 0.11
C ARG A 220 -9.17 14.45 1.16
N ALA A 221 -8.35 15.02 2.03
CA ALA A 221 -7.62 14.24 3.02
C ALA A 221 -8.55 13.56 4.04
N HIS A 222 -9.69 14.19 4.38
CA HIS A 222 -10.75 13.58 5.19
C HIS A 222 -11.39 12.36 4.53
N GLN A 223 -11.59 12.39 3.21
CA GLN A 223 -12.13 11.26 2.45
C GLN A 223 -11.10 10.12 2.33
N ILE A 224 -9.83 10.46 2.06
CA ILE A 224 -8.78 9.47 1.79
C ILE A 224 -8.30 8.77 3.07
N GLN A 225 -8.29 9.47 4.21
CA GLN A 225 -7.87 8.93 5.51
C GLN A 225 -6.48 8.25 5.49
N LEU A 226 -5.53 8.86 4.77
CA LEU A 226 -4.12 8.48 4.81
C LEU A 226 -3.29 9.61 5.41
N PRO A 227 -2.28 9.31 6.25
CA PRO A 227 -1.26 10.28 6.57
C PRO A 227 -0.56 10.76 5.30
N GLU A 228 -0.17 12.03 5.26
CA GLU A 228 0.33 12.66 4.06
C GLU A 228 1.78 13.13 4.23
N VAL A 229 2.56 12.97 3.17
CA VAL A 229 3.87 13.62 3.01
C VAL A 229 3.77 14.54 1.81
N ARG A 230 3.86 15.84 2.07
CA ARG A 230 3.94 16.87 1.03
C ARG A 230 5.38 17.22 0.76
N ILE A 231 5.72 17.46 -0.51
CA ILE A 231 7.02 17.98 -0.93
C ILE A 231 6.79 19.12 -1.90
N SER A 232 7.29 20.30 -1.57
CA SER A 232 7.08 21.50 -2.38
C SER A 232 7.93 21.49 -3.65
N GLY A 233 7.53 22.31 -4.62
CA GLY A 233 8.31 22.52 -5.83
C GLY A 233 9.75 22.99 -5.58
N ASP A 234 9.96 23.86 -4.60
CA ASP A 234 11.31 24.33 -4.27
C ASP A 234 12.17 23.19 -3.70
N GLU A 235 11.61 22.35 -2.83
CA GLU A 235 12.29 21.16 -2.28
C GLU A 235 12.62 20.12 -3.37
N ILE A 236 11.78 20.00 -4.40
CA ILE A 236 12.06 19.16 -5.56
C ILE A 236 13.21 19.76 -6.38
N VAL A 237 13.23 21.07 -6.61
CA VAL A 237 14.34 21.73 -7.33
C VAL A 237 15.66 21.60 -6.57
N GLU A 238 15.62 21.67 -5.24
CA GLU A 238 16.77 21.46 -4.33
C GLU A 238 17.24 20.00 -4.26
N ARG A 239 16.57 19.08 -4.94
CA ARG A 239 16.87 17.64 -4.99
C ARG A 239 16.73 16.90 -3.66
N ARG A 240 15.78 17.32 -2.83
CA ARG A 240 15.61 16.80 -1.46
C ARG A 240 14.49 15.76 -1.33
N VAL A 241 13.87 15.32 -2.44
CA VAL A 241 12.68 14.45 -2.40
C VAL A 241 12.89 13.17 -1.58
N PHE A 242 14.00 12.48 -1.83
CA PHE A 242 14.29 11.21 -1.14
C PHE A 242 14.59 11.42 0.34
N GLU A 243 15.43 12.41 0.68
CA GLU A 243 15.76 12.78 2.06
C GLU A 243 14.49 13.12 2.85
N LEU A 244 13.66 14.01 2.30
CA LEU A 244 12.42 14.46 2.95
C LEU A 244 11.41 13.33 3.12
N LEU A 245 11.33 12.37 2.20
CA LEU A 245 10.51 11.17 2.41
C LEU A 245 10.99 10.35 3.60
N LEU A 246 12.31 10.15 3.74
CA LEU A 246 12.87 9.42 4.89
C LEU A 246 12.66 10.16 6.21
N GLU A 247 12.71 11.50 6.20
CA GLU A 247 12.49 12.33 7.39
C GLU A 247 11.02 12.40 7.79
N ARG A 248 10.11 12.59 6.83
CA ARG A 248 8.69 12.88 7.08
C ARG A 248 7.85 11.62 7.23
N ALA A 249 8.18 10.53 6.52
CA ALA A 249 7.39 9.30 6.59
C ALA A 249 7.27 8.72 8.02
N PRO A 250 8.33 8.66 8.86
CA PRO A 250 8.25 8.13 10.22
C PRO A 250 7.36 8.93 11.17
N SER A 251 7.14 10.22 10.90
CA SER A 251 6.34 11.12 11.74
C SER A 251 5.00 11.52 11.10
N ALA A 252 4.70 11.06 9.88
CA ALA A 252 3.46 11.41 9.20
C ALA A 252 2.23 10.92 9.99
N THR A 253 1.34 11.85 10.31
CA THR A 253 0.06 11.60 10.99
C THR A 253 -1.11 11.95 10.08
N LEU A 254 -2.30 11.50 10.44
CA LEU A 254 -3.51 11.98 9.77
C LEU A 254 -3.65 13.50 9.96
N PRO A 255 -4.19 14.23 8.95
CA PRO A 255 -4.51 15.64 9.09
C PRO A 255 -5.49 15.91 10.23
N ASP A 256 -5.39 17.09 10.83
CA ASP A 256 -6.38 17.54 11.82
C ASP A 256 -7.68 17.97 11.12
N PHE A 257 -8.74 17.19 11.34
CA PHE A 257 -10.06 17.42 10.76
C PHE A 257 -10.98 18.30 11.62
N SER A 258 -10.48 18.85 12.73
CA SER A 258 -11.24 19.79 13.59
C SER A 258 -11.93 20.94 12.83
N PRO A 259 -11.37 21.51 11.73
CA PRO A 259 -12.02 22.57 10.97
C PRO A 259 -13.29 22.16 10.20
N LEU A 260 -13.49 20.87 9.91
CA LEU A 260 -14.63 20.37 9.13
C LEU A 260 -15.89 20.12 9.98
N ARG A 261 -15.81 20.31 11.30
CA ARG A 261 -16.92 20.03 12.24
C ARG A 261 -17.86 21.23 12.46
N ARG A 262 -17.91 22.20 11.54
CA ARG A 262 -18.76 23.40 11.64
C ARG A 262 -19.84 23.43 10.56
#